data_AF-A0A813GPQ6-F1
#
_entry.id   AF-A0A813GPQ6-F1
#
_cell.length_a   1.000
_cell.length_b   1.000
_cell.length_c   1.000
_cell.angle_alpha   90.00
_cell.angle_beta   90.00
_cell.angle_gamma   90.00
#
_symmetry.space_group_name_H-M   'P 1'
#
loop_
_entity.id
_entity.type
_entity.pdbx_description
1 polymer ?
#
loop_
_entity_poly.entity_id
_entity_poly.type
_entity_poly.pdbx_seq_one_letter_code
_entity_poly.pdbx_strand_id
1 'polypeptide(L)'
;MASCVDTLEFCGNIDHFNVVEALKGEDDEDIRRPSVRSKGTRKPLLFSGGLGSQKMHDGGDLHAKVTALMAAAQYGSANSIWRLIMKEGEDPEDRDVRGWTAMHYAAHYGHLDVFAELLRCSADPTARDNRSKTPLQVAQAADKEFASKLEKLISGWALEASVASATCVSVNLKQRRFSPLQHCHHAALDFDVGIYFEANGHGTVIFSAAFVQAVGYVASGEGTYQSMATLREARNSAGQLLLFRDLINEAVGDAISNFLAVEAILRLLDWDADKWRDMYDDLPNRQIKVVVSDRSIFETTDAERICVKPEGLQAQIDELVQKVPKGRSFVRPSGTEDCVRVYVEAETLQATLELGQAVVDLVYAKAGGVGNKPVVA
;
A
#
# COMPACT_ATOMS: atom_id res chain seq x y z
N MET A 1 -9.65 -17.01 -33.80
CA MET A 1 -10.39 -17.06 -32.52
C MET A 1 -9.37 -17.32 -31.42
N ALA A 2 -9.53 -16.61 -30.30
CA ALA A 2 -8.52 -16.27 -29.31
C ALA A 2 -7.78 -17.45 -28.65
N SER A 3 -6.45 -17.31 -28.49
CA SER A 3 -5.70 -17.72 -27.29
C SER A 3 -4.22 -17.32 -27.43
N CYS A 4 -3.78 -16.31 -26.69
CA CYS A 4 -2.42 -16.20 -26.13
C CYS A 4 -2.46 -15.05 -25.13
N VAL A 5 -2.84 -15.38 -23.90
CA VAL A 5 -2.58 -14.55 -22.73
C VAL A 5 -1.32 -15.16 -22.12
N ASP A 6 -0.15 -14.69 -22.54
CA ASP A 6 1.11 -15.09 -21.90
C ASP A 6 1.28 -14.25 -20.62
N THR A 7 0.68 -14.77 -19.55
CA THR A 7 1.16 -14.59 -18.17
C THR A 7 2.54 -15.21 -18.06
N LEU A 8 3.58 -14.38 -18.13
CA LEU A 8 4.92 -14.75 -17.65
C LEU A 8 4.93 -14.67 -16.12
N GLU A 9 4.61 -15.79 -15.49
CA GLU A 9 5.03 -16.11 -14.12
C GLU A 9 6.56 -16.17 -14.11
N PHE A 10 7.21 -15.16 -13.51
CA PHE A 10 8.59 -15.29 -13.09
C PHE A 10 8.59 -15.86 -11.67
N CYS A 11 8.77 -17.18 -11.57
CA CYS A 11 9.21 -17.85 -10.35
C CYS A 11 10.66 -17.44 -10.06
N GLY A 12 10.82 -16.34 -9.34
CA GLY A 12 11.94 -16.16 -8.42
C GLY A 12 11.34 -16.21 -7.02
N ASN A 13 11.74 -17.17 -6.20
CA ASN A 13 11.46 -17.16 -4.77
C ASN A 13 12.02 -15.86 -4.19
N ILE A 14 11.20 -14.81 -4.14
CA ILE A 14 11.30 -13.84 -3.07
C ILE A 14 10.73 -14.61 -1.90
N ASP A 15 11.62 -15.26 -1.14
CA ASP A 15 11.27 -15.80 0.16
C ASP A 15 10.43 -14.73 0.86
N HIS A 16 9.27 -15.16 1.37
CA HIS A 16 8.42 -14.38 2.24
C HIS A 16 9.30 -13.49 3.11
N PHE A 17 9.31 -12.18 2.86
CA PHE A 17 10.07 -11.23 3.66
C PHE A 17 9.37 -11.17 5.02
N ASN A 18 9.73 -12.12 5.87
CA ASN A 18 9.21 -12.24 7.21
C ASN A 18 10.03 -11.26 8.05
N VAL A 19 9.47 -10.07 8.27
CA VAL A 19 10.08 -8.99 9.07
C VAL A 19 10.52 -9.47 10.46
N VAL A 20 10.01 -10.62 10.91
CA VAL A 20 10.33 -11.26 12.20
C VAL A 20 11.66 -12.03 12.18
N GLU A 21 12.14 -12.57 11.04
CA GLU A 21 13.36 -13.40 11.04
C GLU A 21 14.68 -12.60 11.06
N ALA A 22 14.66 -11.32 10.68
CA ALA A 22 15.84 -10.45 10.76
C ALA A 22 16.13 -9.90 12.17
N LEU A 23 15.23 -10.10 13.14
CA LEU A 23 15.34 -9.52 14.49
C LEU A 23 15.76 -10.52 15.58
N LYS A 24 16.19 -11.73 15.21
CA LYS A 24 16.87 -12.64 16.13
C LYS A 24 18.36 -12.27 16.23
N GLY A 25 18.63 -11.10 16.78
CA GLY A 25 19.94 -10.68 17.26
C GLY A 25 19.96 -10.75 18.79
N GLU A 26 20.96 -11.43 19.31
CA GLU A 26 21.11 -11.94 20.68
C GLU A 26 21.07 -10.87 21.79
N ASP A 27 20.82 -11.38 23.00
CA ASP A 27 20.74 -10.72 24.29
C ASP A 27 21.84 -9.67 24.54
N ASP A 28 21.49 -8.51 25.13
CA ASP A 28 22.25 -8.00 26.28
C ASP A 28 21.58 -6.83 27.03
N GLU A 29 22.01 -6.73 28.30
CA GLU A 29 21.39 -6.13 29.47
C GLU A 29 21.33 -4.59 29.60
N ASP A 30 20.36 -4.17 30.45
CA ASP A 30 20.39 -3.07 31.43
C ASP A 30 20.54 -1.61 30.96
N ILE A 31 19.41 -0.90 30.83
CA ILE A 31 19.33 0.53 31.15
C ILE A 31 18.06 0.85 31.94
N ARG A 32 18.26 1.27 33.19
CA ARG A 32 17.24 1.75 34.15
C ARG A 32 16.81 3.20 33.88
N ARG A 33 15.47 3.41 33.99
CA ARG A 33 14.71 4.63 34.43
C ARG A 33 14.56 5.82 33.44
N PRO A 34 13.61 6.79 33.66
CA PRO A 34 12.55 6.90 34.69
C PRO A 34 11.10 7.13 34.17
N SER A 35 10.16 6.86 35.07
CA SER A 35 8.73 7.22 35.03
C SER A 35 8.50 8.72 34.83
N VAL A 36 7.72 9.09 33.80
CA VAL A 36 7.08 10.40 33.69
C VAL A 36 5.58 10.20 33.50
N ARG A 37 4.84 10.51 34.56
CA ARG A 37 3.38 10.48 34.64
C ARG A 37 2.85 11.81 34.07
N SER A 38 2.45 11.84 32.81
CA SER A 38 1.77 12.99 32.21
C SER A 38 0.25 12.77 32.26
N LYS A 39 -0.41 13.45 33.20
CA LYS A 39 -1.87 13.61 33.22
C LYS A 39 -2.24 14.64 32.14
N GLY A 40 -2.86 14.19 31.06
CA GLY A 40 -3.48 15.05 30.05
C GLY A 40 -4.94 14.65 29.86
N THR A 41 -5.85 15.33 30.55
CA THR A 41 -7.30 15.18 30.41
C THR A 41 -7.76 15.65 29.02
N ARG A 42 -8.19 14.73 28.15
CA ARG A 42 -8.92 15.08 26.92
C ARG A 42 -10.39 15.36 27.27
N LYS A 43 -10.87 16.56 26.97
CA LYS A 43 -12.30 16.93 27.07
C LYS A 43 -13.02 16.42 25.80
N PRO A 44 -14.24 15.85 25.91
CA PRO A 44 -14.99 15.40 24.74
C PRO A 44 -15.58 16.59 23.97
N LEU A 45 -15.49 16.55 22.65
CA LEU A 45 -16.15 17.48 21.73
C LEU A 45 -17.65 17.13 21.66
N LEU A 46 -18.49 18.02 22.20
CA LEU A 46 -19.95 17.97 22.05
C LEU A 46 -20.31 18.61 20.71
N PHE A 47 -20.91 17.84 19.80
CA PHE A 47 -21.45 18.35 18.54
C PHE A 47 -22.85 18.91 18.78
N SER A 48 -22.99 20.24 18.73
CA SER A 48 -24.28 20.93 18.59
C SER A 48 -24.36 21.51 17.17
N GLY A 49 -25.14 20.90 16.28
CA GLY A 49 -25.35 21.43 14.93
C GLY A 49 -26.21 20.49 14.09
N GLY A 50 -27.42 20.93 13.75
CA GLY A 50 -28.51 20.06 13.31
C GLY A 50 -28.60 19.79 11.81
N LEU A 51 -29.28 18.68 11.50
CA LEU A 51 -29.93 18.39 10.22
C LEU A 51 -31.22 17.60 10.49
N GLY A 52 -32.36 18.13 10.02
CA GLY A 52 -33.56 17.36 9.65
C GLY A 52 -34.44 16.82 10.78
N SER A 53 -35.55 17.52 11.09
CA SER A 53 -36.65 17.02 11.92
C SER A 53 -37.37 15.83 11.29
N GLN A 54 -37.33 14.66 11.93
CA GLN A 54 -38.44 13.69 11.94
C GLN A 54 -38.66 13.19 13.36
N LYS A 55 -39.94 13.07 13.74
CA LYS A 55 -40.44 13.06 15.12
C LYS A 55 -40.04 11.83 15.92
N MET A 56 -39.72 12.09 17.18
CA MET A 56 -39.50 11.15 18.27
C MET A 56 -40.79 10.41 18.66
N HIS A 57 -40.68 9.08 18.79
CA HIS A 57 -41.48 8.17 19.63
C HIS A 57 -40.43 7.14 20.11
N ASP A 58 -40.13 6.89 21.38
CA ASP A 58 -40.76 7.12 22.67
C ASP A 58 -39.68 7.47 23.72
N GLY A 59 -40.04 8.33 24.69
CA GLY A 59 -39.66 8.24 26.11
C GLY A 59 -38.18 8.21 26.53
N GLY A 60 -37.60 9.40 26.76
CA GLY A 60 -36.76 9.74 27.92
C GLY A 60 -35.30 9.27 27.97
N ASP A 61 -34.34 10.14 27.65
CA ASP A 61 -33.52 10.87 28.65
C ASP A 61 -32.57 11.87 27.96
N LEU A 62 -32.61 13.13 28.41
CA LEU A 62 -31.97 14.28 27.76
C LEU A 62 -30.59 14.55 28.40
N HIS A 63 -29.58 13.70 28.13
CA HIS A 63 -28.12 13.98 28.18
C HIS A 63 -27.28 12.67 28.11
N ALA A 64 -27.70 11.68 27.33
CA ALA A 64 -26.88 10.49 27.13
C ALA A 64 -25.63 10.84 26.29
N LYS A 65 -24.45 10.34 26.70
CA LYS A 65 -23.18 10.41 25.94
C LYS A 65 -23.29 9.54 24.67
N VAL A 66 -24.16 9.92 23.74
CA VAL A 66 -24.37 9.25 22.47
C VAL A 66 -23.42 9.88 21.47
N THR A 67 -22.45 9.11 20.96
CA THR A 67 -21.50 9.56 19.94
C THR A 67 -22.18 9.54 18.56
N ALA A 68 -21.60 10.24 17.58
CA ALA A 68 -22.15 10.21 16.22
C ALA A 68 -22.00 8.80 15.61
N LEU A 69 -21.00 8.02 16.03
CA LEU A 69 -20.85 6.61 15.72
C LEU A 69 -22.01 5.75 16.26
N MET A 70 -22.47 5.98 17.49
CA MET A 70 -23.65 5.28 18.04
C MET A 70 -24.93 5.64 17.28
N ALA A 71 -25.10 6.90 16.89
CA ALA A 71 -26.22 7.33 16.06
C ALA A 71 -26.18 6.67 14.67
N ALA A 72 -25.00 6.63 14.02
CA ALA A 72 -24.81 5.94 12.75
C ALA A 72 -25.15 4.45 12.86
N ALA A 73 -24.78 3.82 13.98
CA ALA A 73 -25.11 2.42 14.26
C ALA A 73 -26.60 2.18 14.59
N GLN A 74 -27.29 3.16 15.16
CA GLN A 74 -28.74 3.12 15.35
C GLN A 74 -29.51 3.20 14.02
N TYR A 75 -29.07 4.07 13.10
CA TYR A 75 -29.75 4.34 11.83
C TYR A 75 -29.29 3.46 10.66
N GLY A 76 -28.40 2.50 10.87
CA GLY A 76 -27.97 1.57 9.81
C GLY A 76 -27.03 2.20 8.76
N SER A 77 -26.29 3.24 9.13
CA SER A 77 -25.44 3.98 8.19
C SER A 77 -24.05 3.37 8.03
N ALA A 78 -23.94 2.18 7.44
CA ALA A 78 -22.68 1.42 7.31
C ALA A 78 -21.55 2.23 6.65
N ASN A 79 -21.85 2.98 5.58
CA ASN A 79 -20.86 3.82 4.88
C ASN A 79 -20.27 4.95 5.74
N SER A 80 -20.96 5.34 6.81
CA SER A 80 -20.49 6.40 7.71
C SER A 80 -19.61 5.87 8.83
N ILE A 81 -19.70 4.56 9.16
CA ILE A 81 -18.94 3.94 10.26
C ILE A 81 -17.44 4.07 10.04
N TRP A 82 -16.96 3.65 8.86
CA TRP A 82 -15.56 3.79 8.49
C TRP A 82 -15.11 5.25 8.57
N ARG A 83 -15.92 6.19 8.05
CA ARG A 83 -15.57 7.62 8.09
C ARG A 83 -15.49 8.16 9.52
N LEU A 84 -16.42 7.81 10.40
CA LEU A 84 -16.45 8.34 11.78
C LEU A 84 -15.29 7.80 12.61
N ILE A 85 -14.94 6.52 12.45
CA ILE A 85 -13.80 5.91 13.15
C ILE A 85 -12.46 6.36 12.54
N MET A 86 -12.33 6.27 11.21
CA MET A 86 -11.05 6.45 10.51
C MET A 86 -10.72 7.91 10.19
N LYS A 87 -11.72 8.79 10.00
CA LYS A 87 -11.49 10.20 9.63
C LYS A 87 -11.73 11.17 10.79
N GLU A 88 -12.78 10.95 11.57
CA GLU A 88 -13.14 11.84 12.69
C GLU A 88 -12.55 11.36 14.03
N GLY A 89 -11.99 10.15 14.09
CA GLY A 89 -11.25 9.61 15.24
C GLY A 89 -12.15 9.19 16.41
N GLU A 90 -13.40 8.79 16.14
CA GLU A 90 -14.31 8.27 17.17
C GLU A 90 -13.90 6.87 17.62
N ASP A 91 -13.89 6.65 18.94
CA ASP A 91 -13.56 5.36 19.54
C ASP A 91 -14.77 4.39 19.44
N PRO A 92 -14.65 3.24 18.77
CA PRO A 92 -15.73 2.25 18.71
C PRO A 92 -16.12 1.66 20.07
N GLU A 93 -15.23 1.75 21.07
CA GLU A 93 -15.45 1.28 22.43
C GLU A 93 -16.05 2.32 23.37
N ASP A 94 -16.36 3.52 22.86
CA ASP A 94 -17.08 4.52 23.62
C ASP A 94 -18.42 3.95 24.12
N ARG A 95 -18.77 4.28 25.36
CA ARG A 95 -19.96 3.78 26.04
C ARG A 95 -20.92 4.89 26.41
N ASP A 96 -22.21 4.66 26.15
CA ASP A 96 -23.28 5.52 26.63
C ASP A 96 -23.57 5.29 28.13
N VAL A 97 -24.58 5.97 28.67
CA VAL A 97 -24.99 5.87 30.08
C VAL A 97 -25.51 4.48 30.49
N ARG A 98 -25.88 3.63 29.52
CA ARG A 98 -26.30 2.24 29.73
C ARG A 98 -25.14 1.26 29.55
N GLY A 99 -23.96 1.75 29.22
CA GLY A 99 -22.79 0.95 28.88
C GLY A 99 -22.83 0.42 27.45
N TRP A 100 -23.70 0.94 26.59
CA TRP A 100 -23.82 0.50 25.20
C TRP A 100 -22.74 1.13 24.33
N THR A 101 -22.09 0.28 23.55
CA THR A 101 -21.19 0.65 22.45
C THR A 101 -21.94 0.69 21.12
N ALA A 102 -21.32 1.20 20.06
CA ALA A 102 -21.92 1.20 18.71
C ALA A 102 -22.37 -0.20 18.26
N MET A 103 -21.66 -1.26 18.68
CA MET A 103 -22.03 -2.66 18.42
C MET A 103 -23.33 -3.08 19.10
N HIS A 104 -23.60 -2.59 20.31
CA HIS A 104 -24.89 -2.84 20.98
C HIS A 104 -26.04 -2.19 20.23
N TYR A 105 -25.85 -0.97 19.70
CA TYR A 105 -26.83 -0.30 18.85
C TYR A 105 -27.08 -1.08 17.56
N ALA A 106 -26.03 -1.46 16.83
CA ALA A 106 -26.17 -2.25 15.60
C ALA A 106 -26.89 -3.59 15.84
N ALA A 107 -26.56 -4.28 16.94
CA ALA A 107 -27.18 -5.54 17.31
C ALA A 107 -28.63 -5.41 17.79
N HIS A 108 -28.98 -4.30 18.47
CA HIS A 108 -30.35 -4.04 18.94
C HIS A 108 -31.30 -3.67 17.80
N TYR A 109 -30.82 -2.88 16.83
CA TYR A 109 -31.62 -2.40 15.71
C TYR A 109 -31.56 -3.28 14.46
N GLY A 110 -30.79 -4.37 14.48
CA GLY A 110 -30.80 -5.37 13.41
C GLY A 110 -29.92 -5.05 12.20
N HIS A 111 -28.89 -4.20 12.36
CA HIS A 111 -28.04 -3.75 11.25
C HIS A 111 -26.79 -4.63 11.12
N LEU A 112 -26.91 -5.72 10.34
CA LEU A 112 -25.83 -6.71 10.16
C LEU A 112 -24.63 -6.13 9.40
N ASP A 113 -24.89 -5.26 8.44
CA ASP A 113 -23.91 -4.55 7.62
C ASP A 113 -23.08 -3.56 8.45
N VAL A 114 -23.73 -2.80 9.33
CA VAL A 114 -23.03 -1.95 10.30
C VAL A 114 -22.23 -2.78 11.28
N PHE A 115 -22.77 -3.89 11.77
CA PHE A 115 -22.04 -4.78 12.69
C PHE A 115 -20.79 -5.38 12.04
N ALA A 116 -20.90 -5.80 10.77
CA ALA A 116 -19.76 -6.28 10.00
C ALA A 116 -18.71 -5.18 9.79
N GLU A 117 -19.13 -3.94 9.53
CA GLU A 117 -18.20 -2.82 9.35
C GLU A 117 -17.51 -2.42 10.67
N LEU A 118 -18.22 -2.50 11.79
CA LEU A 118 -17.63 -2.31 13.13
C LEU A 118 -16.59 -3.40 13.45
N LEU A 119 -16.87 -4.66 13.08
CA LEU A 119 -15.88 -5.75 13.19
C LEU A 119 -14.64 -5.50 12.31
N ARG A 120 -14.82 -5.00 11.08
CA ARG A 120 -13.70 -4.58 10.22
C ARG A 120 -12.87 -3.46 10.83
N CYS A 121 -13.51 -2.56 11.57
CA CYS A 121 -12.85 -1.49 12.33
C CYS A 121 -12.36 -1.95 13.72
N SER A 122 -12.23 -3.26 13.95
CA SER A 122 -11.68 -3.86 15.18
C SER A 122 -12.46 -3.56 16.48
N ALA A 123 -13.75 -3.26 16.39
CA ALA A 123 -14.60 -3.15 17.58
C ALA A 123 -14.79 -4.52 18.26
N ASP A 124 -14.91 -4.55 19.60
CA ASP A 124 -15.04 -5.79 20.39
C ASP A 124 -16.48 -6.34 20.41
N PRO A 125 -16.78 -7.50 19.77
CA PRO A 125 -18.13 -8.09 19.77
C PRO A 125 -18.53 -8.69 21.12
N THR A 126 -17.60 -8.76 22.06
CA THR A 126 -17.79 -9.32 23.40
C THR A 126 -17.95 -8.25 24.49
N ALA A 127 -17.89 -6.97 24.11
CA ALA A 127 -18.09 -5.84 25.01
C ALA A 127 -19.38 -6.01 25.83
N ARG A 128 -19.33 -5.71 27.14
CA ARG A 128 -20.46 -5.88 28.05
C ARG A 128 -21.09 -4.55 28.44
N ASP A 129 -22.41 -4.45 28.34
CA ASP A 129 -23.20 -3.35 28.89
C ASP A 129 -23.26 -3.36 30.43
N ASN A 130 -23.91 -2.35 31.03
CA ASN A 130 -24.04 -2.26 32.50
C ASN A 130 -24.88 -3.39 33.12
N ARG A 131 -25.59 -4.18 32.30
CA ARG A 131 -26.32 -5.40 32.71
C ARG A 131 -25.52 -6.66 32.39
N SER A 132 -24.23 -6.51 32.08
CA SER A 132 -23.32 -7.59 31.66
C SER A 132 -23.77 -8.34 30.40
N LYS A 133 -24.58 -7.70 29.54
CA LYS A 133 -25.02 -8.29 28.28
C LYS A 133 -24.06 -7.94 27.15
N THR A 134 -23.77 -8.90 26.28
CA THR A 134 -23.03 -8.67 25.03
C THR A 134 -23.97 -8.18 23.91
N PRO A 135 -23.45 -7.59 22.82
CA PRO A 135 -24.24 -7.26 21.65
C PRO A 135 -25.07 -8.44 21.13
N LEU A 136 -24.50 -9.64 21.08
CA LEU A 136 -25.21 -10.86 20.68
C LEU A 136 -26.36 -11.18 21.64
N GLN A 137 -26.17 -11.03 22.95
CA GLN A 137 -27.24 -11.27 23.94
C GLN A 137 -28.33 -10.19 23.88
N VAL A 138 -28.00 -8.97 23.46
CA VAL A 138 -28.97 -7.91 23.17
C VAL A 138 -29.78 -8.24 21.91
N ALA A 139 -29.13 -8.72 20.84
CA ALA A 139 -29.79 -9.19 19.64
C ALA A 139 -30.75 -10.37 19.92
N GLN A 140 -30.32 -11.34 20.74
CA GLN A 140 -31.16 -12.50 21.13
C GLN A 140 -32.44 -12.11 21.87
N ALA A 141 -32.42 -10.99 22.60
CA ALA A 141 -33.59 -10.47 23.29
C ALA A 141 -34.55 -9.71 22.36
N ALA A 142 -34.06 -9.23 21.21
CA ALA A 142 -34.85 -8.49 20.23
C ALA A 142 -35.39 -9.41 19.11
N ASP A 143 -34.50 -10.13 18.41
CA ASP A 143 -34.83 -11.02 17.31
C ASP A 143 -33.89 -12.25 17.26
N LYS A 144 -34.49 -13.44 17.36
CA LYS A 144 -33.78 -14.73 17.34
C LYS A 144 -33.21 -15.09 15.97
N GLU A 145 -33.87 -14.70 14.87
CA GLU A 145 -33.38 -15.00 13.52
C GLU A 145 -32.16 -14.15 13.21
N PHE A 146 -32.23 -12.85 13.53
CA PHE A 146 -31.10 -11.94 13.41
C PHE A 146 -29.92 -12.37 14.30
N ALA A 147 -30.18 -12.78 15.55
CA ALA A 147 -29.15 -13.28 16.44
C ALA A 147 -28.39 -14.50 15.87
N SER A 148 -29.09 -15.40 15.17
CA SER A 148 -28.44 -16.54 14.51
C SER A 148 -27.54 -16.12 13.34
N LYS A 149 -27.92 -15.08 12.59
CA LYS A 149 -27.08 -14.49 11.53
C LYS A 149 -25.84 -13.80 12.12
N LEU A 150 -26.02 -13.07 13.22
CA LEU A 150 -24.94 -12.39 13.94
C LEU A 150 -23.95 -13.38 14.57
N GLU A 151 -24.44 -14.49 15.13
CA GLU A 151 -23.62 -15.57 15.68
C GLU A 151 -22.77 -16.25 14.59
N LYS A 152 -23.34 -16.48 13.40
CA LYS A 152 -22.60 -16.97 12.23
C LYS A 152 -21.52 -16.00 11.79
N LEU A 153 -21.80 -14.69 11.80
CA LEU A 153 -20.84 -13.65 11.44
C LEU A 153 -19.69 -13.60 12.46
N ILE A 154 -19.98 -13.62 13.76
CA ILE A 154 -18.97 -13.59 14.83
C ILE A 154 -18.10 -14.86 14.80
N SER A 155 -18.70 -16.04 14.62
CA SER A 155 -17.95 -17.31 14.54
C SER A 155 -17.08 -17.40 13.28
N GLY A 156 -17.59 -16.95 12.12
CA GLY A 156 -16.80 -16.84 10.89
C GLY A 156 -15.64 -15.85 11.05
N TRP A 157 -15.89 -14.69 11.67
CA TRP A 157 -14.86 -13.69 11.94
C TRP A 157 -13.82 -14.16 12.96
N ALA A 158 -14.19 -14.93 13.98
CA ALA A 158 -13.24 -15.52 14.92
C ALA A 158 -12.30 -16.54 14.25
N LEU A 159 -12.82 -17.31 13.29
CA LEU A 159 -12.00 -18.18 12.43
C LEU A 159 -11.05 -17.35 11.57
N GLU A 160 -11.55 -16.32 10.86
CA GLU A 160 -10.73 -15.41 10.04
C GLU A 160 -9.69 -14.65 10.85
N ALA A 161 -10.03 -14.15 12.04
CA ALA A 161 -9.13 -13.49 12.97
C ALA A 161 -8.08 -14.44 13.55
N SER A 162 -8.40 -15.74 13.72
CA SER A 162 -7.43 -16.77 14.09
C SER A 162 -6.44 -17.07 12.96
N VAL A 163 -6.83 -16.93 11.68
CA VAL A 163 -5.90 -17.03 10.54
C VAL A 163 -5.14 -15.72 10.33
N ALA A 164 -5.75 -14.57 10.62
CA ALA A 164 -5.13 -13.24 10.55
C ALA A 164 -4.15 -12.99 11.71
N SER A 165 -4.37 -13.55 12.90
CA SER A 165 -3.40 -13.52 14.01
C SER A 165 -2.12 -14.30 13.68
N ALA A 166 -2.16 -15.20 12.68
CA ALA A 166 -1.02 -15.95 12.17
C ALA A 166 -0.46 -15.36 10.86
N THR A 167 -1.06 -14.29 10.33
CA THR A 167 -0.66 -13.69 9.06
C THR A 167 -0.35 -12.22 9.25
N CYS A 168 0.95 -11.92 9.14
CA CYS A 168 1.51 -10.67 8.65
C CYS A 168 0.48 -9.76 7.95
N VAL A 169 0.50 -8.46 8.25
CA VAL A 169 -0.12 -7.42 7.40
C VAL A 169 0.19 -7.79 5.96
N SER A 170 -0.82 -8.26 5.23
CA SER A 170 -0.62 -8.75 3.88
C SER A 170 -0.44 -7.53 2.99
N VAL A 171 0.79 -7.00 2.95
CA VAL A 171 1.14 -5.92 2.02
C VAL A 171 1.01 -6.52 0.63
N ASN A 172 0.01 -6.07 -0.12
CA ASN A 172 -0.23 -6.53 -1.47
C ASN A 172 0.85 -5.94 -2.39
N LEU A 173 2.02 -6.57 -2.45
CA LEU A 173 3.11 -6.20 -3.33
C LEU A 173 2.73 -6.61 -4.76
N LYS A 174 2.12 -5.72 -5.55
CA LYS A 174 2.03 -5.92 -7.00
C LYS A 174 2.96 -4.96 -7.71
N GLN A 175 3.94 -5.50 -8.43
CA GLN A 175 4.76 -4.70 -9.32
C GLN A 175 3.93 -4.31 -10.55
N ARG A 176 3.70 -3.02 -10.76
CA ARG A 176 3.13 -2.50 -12.01
C ARG A 176 4.13 -1.54 -12.66
N ARG A 177 4.23 -1.58 -13.99
CA ARG A 177 5.26 -0.88 -14.77
C ARG A 177 4.60 0.17 -15.66
N PHE A 178 5.02 1.43 -15.52
CA PHE A 178 4.49 2.57 -16.28
C PHE A 178 5.59 3.58 -16.62
N SER A 179 5.35 4.43 -17.61
CA SER A 179 6.01 5.72 -17.84
C SER A 179 4.93 6.75 -18.24
N PRO A 180 5.05 8.06 -17.95
CA PRO A 180 6.02 8.83 -17.13
C PRO A 180 5.64 8.90 -15.62
N LEU A 181 6.47 9.58 -14.82
CA LEU A 181 6.29 9.89 -13.38
C LEU A 181 4.84 10.09 -12.91
N GLN A 182 4.04 10.88 -13.63
CA GLN A 182 2.64 11.12 -13.26
C GLN A 182 1.85 9.80 -13.22
N HIS A 183 2.05 8.90 -14.18
CA HIS A 183 1.42 7.59 -14.19
C HIS A 183 1.95 6.69 -13.08
N CYS A 184 3.25 6.76 -12.77
CA CYS A 184 3.84 6.01 -11.66
C CYS A 184 3.24 6.43 -10.31
N HIS A 185 3.10 7.73 -10.07
CA HIS A 185 2.49 8.25 -8.85
C HIS A 185 1.01 7.84 -8.74
N HIS A 186 0.21 8.01 -9.80
CA HIS A 186 -1.19 7.59 -9.78
C HIS A 186 -1.36 6.10 -9.56
N ALA A 187 -0.50 5.27 -10.17
CA ALA A 187 -0.53 3.82 -9.98
C ALA A 187 -0.09 3.41 -8.57
N ALA A 188 0.86 4.12 -7.97
CA ALA A 188 1.31 3.85 -6.61
C ALA A 188 0.20 4.09 -5.58
N LEU A 189 -0.78 4.96 -5.87
CA LEU A 189 -1.92 5.23 -4.99
C LEU A 189 -2.90 4.05 -4.86
N ASP A 190 -2.84 3.09 -5.78
CA ASP A 190 -3.64 1.85 -5.70
C ASP A 190 -3.14 0.89 -4.60
N PHE A 191 -2.05 1.22 -3.91
CA PHE A 191 -1.38 0.39 -2.92
C PHE A 191 -1.39 1.01 -1.52
N ASP A 192 -1.34 0.13 -0.51
CA ASP A 192 -1.13 0.54 0.88
C ASP A 192 0.24 1.18 1.11
N VAL A 193 1.26 0.64 0.43
CA VAL A 193 2.61 1.20 0.33
C VAL A 193 3.00 1.19 -1.14
N GLY A 194 3.00 2.37 -1.77
CA GLY A 194 3.36 2.55 -3.16
C GLY A 194 4.81 3.00 -3.31
N ILE A 195 5.69 2.11 -3.79
CA ILE A 195 7.10 2.43 -4.07
C ILE A 195 7.26 2.62 -5.58
N TYR A 196 7.75 3.78 -6.02
CA TYR A 196 8.02 4.00 -7.44
C TYR A 196 9.32 4.78 -7.65
N PHE A 197 10.17 4.24 -8.54
CA PHE A 197 11.42 4.87 -8.95
C PHE A 197 11.64 4.66 -10.44
N GLU A 198 12.08 5.72 -11.12
CA GLU A 198 12.64 5.65 -12.46
C GLU A 198 14.15 5.35 -12.35
N ALA A 199 14.73 4.69 -13.37
CA ALA A 199 16.15 4.33 -13.39
C ALA A 199 17.12 5.54 -13.36
N ASN A 200 16.61 6.75 -13.59
CA ASN A 200 17.37 8.00 -13.44
C ASN A 200 17.50 8.46 -11.97
N GLY A 201 16.89 7.73 -11.02
CA GLY A 201 16.89 8.03 -9.59
C GLY A 201 15.68 8.84 -9.11
N HIS A 202 14.79 9.28 -9.99
CA HIS A 202 13.59 10.02 -9.60
C HIS A 202 12.51 9.06 -9.09
N GLY A 203 12.07 9.25 -7.85
CA GLY A 203 11.06 8.41 -7.23
C GLY A 203 10.83 8.75 -5.77
N THR A 204 9.78 8.18 -5.20
CA THR A 204 9.49 8.27 -3.76
C THR A 204 8.63 7.08 -3.33
N VAL A 205 8.29 7.04 -2.03
CA VAL A 205 7.35 6.09 -1.44
C VAL A 205 6.14 6.85 -0.93
N ILE A 206 4.95 6.30 -1.16
CA ILE A 206 3.68 6.87 -0.67
C ILE A 206 2.92 5.85 0.15
N PHE A 207 2.14 6.33 1.13
CA PHE A 207 1.43 5.48 2.07
C PHE A 207 -0.07 5.78 2.05
N SER A 208 -0.90 4.73 1.98
CA SER A 208 -2.34 4.91 2.08
C SER A 208 -2.73 5.36 3.48
N ALA A 209 -3.80 6.16 3.59
CA ALA A 209 -4.30 6.59 4.90
C ALA A 209 -4.68 5.38 5.78
N ALA A 210 -5.21 4.31 5.17
CA ALA A 210 -5.56 3.09 5.87
C ALA A 210 -4.32 2.39 6.45
N PHE A 211 -3.22 2.31 5.68
CA PHE A 211 -1.95 1.76 6.14
C PHE A 211 -1.40 2.55 7.33
N VAL A 212 -1.33 3.87 7.22
CA VAL A 212 -0.79 4.74 8.29
C VAL A 212 -1.58 4.58 9.58
N GLN A 213 -2.91 4.46 9.49
CA GLN A 213 -3.77 4.25 10.66
C GLN A 213 -3.56 2.87 11.28
N ALA A 214 -3.50 1.81 10.47
CA ALA A 214 -3.24 0.46 10.96
C ALA A 214 -1.89 0.36 11.68
N VAL A 215 -0.83 0.94 11.10
CA VAL A 215 0.50 0.98 11.73
C VAL A 215 0.49 1.86 12.98
N GLY A 216 -0.22 3.00 12.96
CA GLY A 216 -0.41 3.86 14.11
C GLY A 216 -1.07 3.16 15.30
N TYR A 217 -2.09 2.35 15.04
CA TYR A 217 -2.75 1.52 16.05
C TYR A 217 -1.77 0.53 16.69
N VAL A 218 -1.00 -0.21 15.89
CA VAL A 218 0.05 -1.12 16.41
C VAL A 218 1.12 -0.36 17.21
N ALA A 219 1.53 0.83 16.76
CA ALA A 219 2.52 1.65 17.45
C ALA A 219 2.00 2.21 18.79
N SER A 220 0.69 2.36 18.96
CA SER A 220 0.06 2.82 20.20
C SER A 220 0.08 1.76 21.30
N GLY A 221 0.13 0.48 20.93
CA GLY A 221 0.04 -0.66 21.84
C GLY A 221 -1.38 -1.01 22.28
N GLU A 222 -2.38 -0.42 21.65
CA GLU A 222 -3.78 -0.83 21.76
C GLU A 222 -3.95 -2.10 20.91
N GLY A 223 -4.17 -3.26 21.54
CA GLY A 223 -4.30 -4.55 20.86
C GLY A 223 -4.12 -5.76 21.78
N THR A 224 -4.72 -6.90 21.45
CA THR A 224 -4.54 -8.17 22.17
C THR A 224 -3.35 -8.94 21.60
N TYR A 225 -2.24 -8.97 22.34
CA TYR A 225 -1.01 -9.67 21.93
C TYR A 225 -0.81 -10.93 22.76
N GLN A 226 -0.27 -11.98 22.11
CA GLN A 226 -0.02 -13.27 22.76
C GLN A 226 1.07 -13.18 23.85
N SER A 227 2.01 -12.21 23.75
CA SER A 227 3.02 -11.95 24.78
C SER A 227 3.47 -10.49 24.85
N MET A 228 4.03 -10.07 25.99
CA MET A 228 4.60 -8.72 26.16
C MET A 228 5.84 -8.47 25.28
N ALA A 229 6.61 -9.51 24.95
CA ALA A 229 7.78 -9.41 24.08
C ALA A 229 7.36 -9.14 22.61
N THR A 230 6.38 -9.90 22.12
CA THR A 230 5.84 -9.73 20.76
C THR A 230 5.16 -8.37 20.57
N LEU A 231 4.47 -7.86 21.60
CA LEU A 231 3.93 -6.49 21.61
C LEU A 231 5.04 -5.44 21.45
N ARG A 232 6.17 -5.60 22.15
CA ARG A 232 7.28 -4.63 22.11
C ARG A 232 7.95 -4.60 20.73
N GLU A 233 8.21 -5.76 20.15
CA GLU A 233 8.80 -5.89 18.81
C GLU A 233 7.89 -5.32 17.72
N ALA A 234 6.60 -5.65 17.76
CA ALA A 234 5.61 -5.12 16.83
C ALA A 234 5.51 -3.59 16.94
N ARG A 235 5.49 -3.06 18.16
CA ARG A 235 5.46 -1.61 18.41
C ARG A 235 6.72 -0.91 17.90
N ASN A 236 7.90 -1.48 18.11
CA ASN A 236 9.15 -0.92 17.61
C ASN A 236 9.17 -0.88 16.08
N SER A 237 8.76 -1.97 15.44
CA SER A 237 8.70 -2.07 13.97
C SER A 237 7.68 -1.10 13.39
N ALA A 238 6.50 -0.98 14.00
CA ALA A 238 5.49 -0.01 13.61
C ALA A 238 5.98 1.44 13.77
N GLY A 239 6.68 1.73 14.87
CA GLY A 239 7.32 3.03 15.08
C GLY A 239 8.38 3.36 14.02
N GLN A 240 9.22 2.39 13.65
CA GLN A 240 10.21 2.55 12.60
C GLN A 240 9.57 2.84 11.23
N LEU A 241 8.47 2.16 10.89
CA LEU A 241 7.72 2.42 9.66
C LEU A 241 7.12 3.84 9.62
N LEU A 242 6.60 4.33 10.74
CA LEU A 242 6.09 5.70 10.82
C LEU A 242 7.21 6.74 10.71
N LEU A 243 8.37 6.48 11.32
CA LEU A 243 9.55 7.34 11.16
C LEU A 243 10.09 7.34 9.72
N PHE A 244 10.09 6.17 9.07
CA PHE A 244 10.46 6.06 7.66
C PHE A 244 9.52 6.87 6.77
N ARG A 245 8.21 6.81 7.03
CA ARG A 245 7.22 7.66 6.36
C ARG A 245 7.53 9.15 6.58
N ASP A 246 7.78 9.57 7.82
CA ASP A 246 8.07 10.98 8.14
C ASP A 246 9.38 11.47 7.50
N LEU A 247 10.32 10.56 7.21
CA LEU A 247 11.56 10.84 6.51
C LEU A 247 11.38 11.00 4.99
N ILE A 248 10.49 10.19 4.40
CA ILE A 248 10.22 10.18 2.96
C ILE A 248 9.35 11.37 2.54
N ASN A 249 9.72 12.03 1.45
CA ASN A 249 8.89 13.05 0.83
C ASN A 249 7.78 12.42 -0.03
N GLU A 250 6.58 12.23 0.52
CA GLU A 250 5.45 11.64 -0.21
C GLU A 250 4.94 12.51 -1.39
N ALA A 251 5.27 13.81 -1.43
CA ALA A 251 4.72 14.73 -2.42
C ALA A 251 5.42 14.64 -3.79
N VAL A 252 6.76 14.62 -3.79
CA VAL A 252 7.60 14.58 -4.99
C VAL A 252 8.90 13.84 -4.67
N GLY A 253 9.51 13.20 -5.67
CA GLY A 253 10.82 12.58 -5.51
C GLY A 253 11.87 13.58 -5.04
N ASP A 254 12.50 13.27 -3.91
CA ASP A 254 13.46 14.13 -3.22
C ASP A 254 14.76 13.37 -2.97
N ALA A 255 15.83 13.80 -3.63
CA ALA A 255 17.12 13.11 -3.57
C ALA A 255 17.73 13.09 -2.16
N ILE A 256 17.52 14.13 -1.35
CA ILE A 256 18.07 14.20 0.01
C ILE A 256 17.29 13.26 0.93
N SER A 257 15.96 13.31 0.84
CA SER A 257 15.08 12.39 1.56
C SER A 257 15.38 10.93 1.20
N ASN A 258 15.51 10.62 -0.09
CA ASN A 258 15.85 9.28 -0.59
C ASN A 258 17.25 8.83 -0.11
N PHE A 259 18.25 9.72 -0.12
CA PHE A 259 19.58 9.41 0.39
C PHE A 259 19.55 9.03 1.87
N LEU A 260 18.88 9.84 2.71
CA LEU A 260 18.74 9.55 4.14
C LEU A 260 17.97 8.24 4.39
N ALA A 261 16.94 7.97 3.58
CA ALA A 261 16.17 6.74 3.66
C ALA A 261 17.01 5.50 3.33
N VAL A 262 17.84 5.57 2.27
CA VAL A 262 18.77 4.49 1.92
C VAL A 262 19.79 4.24 3.03
N GLU A 263 20.43 5.30 3.55
CA GLU A 263 21.37 5.19 4.68
C GLU A 263 20.71 4.55 5.91
N ALA A 264 19.47 4.95 6.25
CA ALA A 264 18.73 4.36 7.35
C ALA A 264 18.41 2.88 7.13
N ILE A 265 17.98 2.49 5.92
CA ILE A 265 17.69 1.10 5.57
C ILE A 265 18.94 0.23 5.65
N LEU A 266 20.05 0.65 5.03
CA LEU A 266 21.30 -0.09 5.06
C LEU A 266 21.79 -0.30 6.50
N ARG A 267 21.65 0.72 7.35
CA ARG A 267 22.02 0.64 8.76
C ARG A 267 21.12 -0.29 9.57
N LEU A 268 19.82 -0.34 9.27
CA LEU A 268 18.86 -1.24 9.91
C LEU A 268 19.06 -2.70 9.50
N LEU A 269 19.41 -2.94 8.23
CA LEU A 269 19.67 -4.28 7.71
C LEU A 269 21.07 -4.81 8.04
N ASP A 270 21.95 -3.93 8.55
CA ASP A 270 23.39 -4.18 8.73
C ASP A 270 24.04 -4.60 7.39
N TRP A 271 23.74 -3.83 6.35
CA TRP A 271 24.26 -4.04 5.00
C TRP A 271 25.25 -2.95 4.63
N ASP A 272 26.31 -3.35 3.93
CA ASP A 272 27.15 -2.43 3.18
C ASP A 272 26.66 -2.29 1.73
N ALA A 273 27.31 -1.41 0.98
CA ALA A 273 26.95 -1.14 -0.41
C ALA A 273 27.20 -2.32 -1.34
N ASP A 274 28.14 -3.22 -1.02
CA ASP A 274 28.44 -4.38 -1.85
C ASP A 274 27.36 -5.46 -1.66
N LYS A 275 26.94 -5.72 -0.42
CA LYS A 275 25.80 -6.61 -0.14
C LYS A 275 24.49 -6.12 -0.76
N TRP A 276 24.26 -4.80 -0.78
CA TRP A 276 23.11 -4.24 -1.49
C TRP A 276 23.23 -4.43 -3.01
N ARG A 277 24.41 -4.21 -3.59
CA ARG A 277 24.67 -4.43 -5.03
C ARG A 277 24.42 -5.89 -5.43
N ASP A 278 24.80 -6.83 -4.58
CA ASP A 278 24.73 -8.26 -4.86
C ASP A 278 23.32 -8.86 -4.70
N MET A 279 22.29 -8.05 -4.43
CA MET A 279 20.90 -8.53 -4.36
C MET A 279 20.40 -9.12 -5.68
N TYR A 280 20.85 -8.57 -6.81
CA TYR A 280 20.52 -9.07 -8.14
C TYR A 280 21.55 -8.56 -9.15
N ASP A 281 21.78 -9.35 -10.19
CA ASP A 281 22.66 -8.96 -11.30
C ASP A 281 21.86 -8.25 -12.39
N ASP A 282 22.19 -6.98 -12.65
CA ASP A 282 21.69 -6.28 -13.83
C ASP A 282 22.19 -6.96 -15.10
N LEU A 283 21.29 -7.17 -16.05
CA LEU A 283 21.70 -7.50 -17.41
C LEU A 283 22.55 -6.36 -17.98
N PRO A 284 23.63 -6.65 -18.71
CA PRO A 284 24.31 -5.65 -19.51
C PRO A 284 23.31 -4.84 -20.33
N ASN A 285 23.36 -3.51 -20.20
CA ASN A 285 22.38 -2.62 -20.80
C ASN A 285 23.01 -1.32 -21.32
N ARG A 286 22.32 -0.68 -22.27
CA ARG A 286 22.67 0.62 -22.85
C ARG A 286 21.42 1.45 -23.14
N GLN A 287 21.53 2.76 -22.91
CA GLN A 287 20.58 3.74 -23.40
C GLN A 287 21.28 4.67 -24.39
N ILE A 288 20.84 4.63 -25.65
CA ILE A 288 21.45 5.37 -26.76
C ILE A 288 20.52 6.49 -27.21
N LYS A 289 21.11 7.66 -27.45
CA LYS A 289 20.45 8.83 -28.04
C LYS A 289 20.62 8.80 -29.56
N VAL A 290 19.51 8.75 -30.30
CA VAL A 290 19.49 8.85 -31.76
C VAL A 290 18.83 10.18 -32.14
N VAL A 291 19.57 11.06 -32.82
CA VAL A 291 19.03 12.32 -33.32
C VAL A 291 18.27 12.05 -34.62
N VAL A 292 17.02 12.49 -34.67
CA VAL A 292 16.11 12.29 -35.81
C VAL A 292 15.62 13.63 -36.31
N SER A 293 15.24 13.70 -37.59
CA SER A 293 14.74 14.92 -38.22
C SER A 293 13.42 15.41 -37.61
N ASP A 294 12.53 14.48 -37.28
CA ASP A 294 11.27 14.76 -36.60
C ASP A 294 10.98 13.63 -35.60
N ARG A 295 10.96 13.94 -34.29
CA ARG A 295 10.63 12.96 -33.25
C ARG A 295 9.14 12.76 -33.06
N SER A 296 8.30 13.69 -33.55
CA SER A 296 6.85 13.64 -33.34
C SER A 296 6.18 12.51 -34.13
N ILE A 297 6.88 11.95 -35.13
CA ILE A 297 6.45 10.77 -35.87
C ILE A 297 6.38 9.51 -35.02
N PHE A 298 7.05 9.50 -33.85
CA PHE A 298 7.06 8.36 -32.95
C PHE A 298 5.85 8.39 -32.03
N GLU A 299 4.98 7.39 -32.21
CA GLU A 299 3.87 7.12 -31.30
C GLU A 299 4.14 5.79 -30.62
N THR A 300 3.99 5.74 -29.30
CA THR A 300 4.22 4.53 -28.50
C THR A 300 2.99 4.14 -27.68
N THR A 301 2.91 2.88 -27.29
CA THR A 301 1.88 2.31 -26.43
C THR A 301 2.50 1.35 -25.42
N ASP A 302 1.68 0.77 -24.54
CA ASP A 302 2.09 -0.21 -23.53
C ASP A 302 3.24 0.29 -22.64
N ALA A 303 2.99 1.40 -21.93
CA ALA A 303 4.00 2.09 -21.12
C ALA A 303 5.27 2.45 -21.93
N GLU A 304 5.06 2.95 -23.16
CA GLU A 304 6.10 3.33 -24.12
C GLU A 304 7.05 2.20 -24.58
N ARG A 305 6.69 0.93 -24.33
CA ARG A 305 7.51 -0.24 -24.74
C ARG A 305 7.29 -0.64 -26.19
N ILE A 306 6.13 -0.30 -26.74
CA ILE A 306 5.73 -0.69 -28.10
C ILE A 306 5.65 0.57 -28.96
N CYS A 307 6.41 0.59 -30.05
CA CYS A 307 6.45 1.67 -31.03
C CYS A 307 5.39 1.44 -32.12
N VAL A 308 4.27 2.16 -32.05
CA VAL A 308 3.17 2.04 -33.03
C VAL A 308 3.53 2.71 -34.35
N LYS A 309 4.21 3.86 -34.28
CA LYS A 309 4.72 4.58 -35.46
C LYS A 309 6.19 4.91 -35.30
N PRO A 310 6.99 4.83 -36.38
CA PRO A 310 6.60 4.50 -37.76
C PRO A 310 6.23 3.01 -37.98
N GLU A 311 5.32 2.74 -38.93
CA GLU A 311 4.81 1.40 -39.18
C GLU A 311 5.92 0.39 -39.54
N GLY A 312 5.82 -0.81 -38.97
CA GLY A 312 6.77 -1.89 -39.16
C GLY A 312 8.12 -1.70 -38.45
N LEU A 313 8.37 -0.58 -37.75
CA LEU A 313 9.58 -0.43 -36.93
C LEU A 313 9.59 -1.42 -35.77
N GLN A 314 8.50 -1.51 -35.00
CA GLN A 314 8.42 -2.44 -33.87
C GLN A 314 8.60 -3.90 -34.29
N ALA A 315 7.93 -4.34 -35.37
CA ALA A 315 8.06 -5.71 -35.85
C ALA A 315 9.53 -6.08 -36.18
N GLN A 316 10.30 -5.13 -36.73
CA GLN A 316 11.72 -5.35 -37.01
C GLN A 316 12.58 -5.33 -35.73
N ILE A 317 12.22 -4.52 -34.72
CA ILE A 317 12.86 -4.58 -33.41
C ILE A 317 12.62 -5.95 -32.77
N ASP A 318 11.37 -6.44 -32.80
CA ASP A 318 11.00 -7.74 -32.23
C ASP A 318 11.76 -8.89 -32.90
N GLU A 319 11.92 -8.87 -34.23
CA GLU A 319 12.73 -9.84 -34.98
C GLU A 319 14.23 -9.82 -34.60
N LEU A 320 14.78 -8.66 -34.27
CA LEU A 320 16.16 -8.54 -33.79
C LEU A 320 16.29 -9.08 -32.37
N VAL A 321 15.37 -8.68 -31.48
CA VAL A 321 15.34 -9.06 -30.07
C VAL A 321 15.18 -10.57 -29.91
N GLN A 322 14.31 -11.21 -30.70
CA GLN A 322 14.03 -12.65 -30.61
C GLN A 322 15.27 -13.54 -30.85
N LYS A 323 16.29 -13.01 -31.55
CA LYS A 323 17.55 -13.73 -31.84
C LYS A 323 18.54 -13.69 -30.68
N VAL A 324 18.30 -12.84 -29.68
CA VAL A 324 19.25 -12.54 -28.62
C VAL A 324 18.73 -13.09 -27.28
N PRO A 325 19.49 -13.99 -26.61
CA PRO A 325 19.13 -14.48 -25.28
C PRO A 325 18.95 -13.35 -24.27
N LYS A 326 17.80 -13.38 -23.56
CA LYS A 326 17.34 -12.32 -22.65
C LYS A 326 17.36 -10.91 -23.30
N GLY A 327 17.31 -10.85 -24.63
CA GLY A 327 17.27 -9.60 -25.36
C GLY A 327 16.00 -8.83 -25.04
N ARG A 328 16.15 -7.53 -24.81
CA ARG A 328 15.02 -6.59 -24.77
C ARG A 328 15.48 -5.26 -25.33
N SER A 329 14.68 -4.69 -26.21
CA SER A 329 14.93 -3.35 -26.74
C SER A 329 13.61 -2.64 -27.02
N PHE A 330 13.58 -1.33 -26.81
CA PHE A 330 12.44 -0.49 -27.14
C PHE A 330 12.91 0.92 -27.48
N VAL A 331 12.03 1.64 -28.19
CA VAL A 331 12.34 2.94 -28.77
C VAL A 331 11.23 3.91 -28.40
N ARG A 332 11.61 5.09 -27.90
CA ARG A 332 10.65 6.13 -27.54
C ARG A 332 11.17 7.54 -27.86
N PRO A 333 10.29 8.49 -28.21
CA PRO A 333 10.71 9.87 -28.35
C PRO A 333 11.13 10.44 -26.98
N SER A 334 12.17 11.26 -26.96
CA SER A 334 12.52 11.99 -25.75
C SER A 334 11.49 13.10 -25.50
N GLY A 335 11.08 13.29 -24.24
CA GLY A 335 10.17 14.37 -23.86
C GLY A 335 10.85 15.73 -23.74
N THR A 336 12.17 15.74 -23.54
CA THR A 336 12.96 16.94 -23.20
C THR A 336 13.97 17.36 -24.27
N GLU A 337 14.16 16.52 -25.29
CA GLU A 337 15.16 16.72 -26.34
C GLU A 337 14.57 16.30 -27.68
N ASP A 338 15.03 16.91 -28.78
CA ASP A 338 14.66 16.51 -30.14
C ASP A 338 15.47 15.29 -30.59
N CYS A 339 15.23 14.18 -29.90
CA CYS A 339 15.86 12.89 -30.17
C CYS A 339 14.92 11.74 -29.81
N VAL A 340 15.35 10.54 -30.18
CA VAL A 340 14.73 9.27 -29.83
C VAL A 340 15.71 8.50 -28.96
N ARG A 341 15.19 7.87 -27.90
CA ARG A 341 15.97 7.02 -27.00
C ARG A 341 15.74 5.58 -27.38
N VAL A 342 16.85 4.87 -27.60
CA VAL A 342 16.89 3.42 -27.79
C VAL A 342 17.42 2.81 -26.52
N TYR A 343 16.64 1.97 -25.86
CA TYR A 343 17.10 1.14 -24.76
C TYR A 343 17.38 -0.27 -25.26
N VAL A 344 18.44 -0.89 -24.74
CA VAL A 344 18.77 -2.29 -25.03
C VAL A 344 19.39 -2.95 -23.80
N GLU A 345 19.05 -4.22 -23.58
CA GLU A 345 19.71 -5.12 -22.64
C GLU A 345 19.75 -6.55 -23.22
N ALA A 346 20.73 -7.34 -22.81
CA ALA A 346 20.85 -8.75 -23.18
C ALA A 346 21.66 -9.53 -22.14
N GLU A 347 21.74 -10.85 -22.29
CA GLU A 347 22.49 -11.73 -21.39
C GLU A 347 23.99 -11.41 -21.30
N THR A 348 24.60 -10.95 -22.40
CA THR A 348 26.03 -10.61 -22.44
C THR A 348 26.26 -9.19 -22.94
N LEU A 349 27.39 -8.59 -22.55
CA LEU A 349 27.77 -7.27 -23.03
C LEU A 349 27.89 -7.25 -24.56
N GLN A 350 28.54 -8.25 -25.15
CA GLN A 350 28.69 -8.33 -26.61
C GLN A 350 27.34 -8.35 -27.33
N ALA A 351 26.41 -9.20 -26.88
CA ALA A 351 25.07 -9.26 -27.46
C ALA A 351 24.28 -7.95 -27.28
N THR A 352 24.48 -7.25 -26.16
CA THR A 352 23.86 -5.95 -25.90
C THR A 352 24.37 -4.88 -26.88
N LEU A 353 25.68 -4.85 -27.13
CA LEU A 353 26.28 -3.90 -28.06
C LEU A 353 25.85 -4.18 -29.50
N GLU A 354 25.85 -5.45 -29.92
CA GLU A 354 25.41 -5.87 -31.26
C GLU A 354 23.93 -5.58 -31.50
N LEU A 355 23.06 -5.96 -30.56
CA LEU A 355 21.63 -5.68 -30.63
C LEU A 355 21.37 -4.16 -30.62
N GLY A 356 22.06 -3.43 -29.75
CA GLY A 356 21.97 -1.99 -29.66
C GLY A 356 22.32 -1.30 -30.97
N GLN A 357 23.43 -1.72 -31.59
CA GLN A 357 23.86 -1.16 -32.88
C GLN A 357 22.84 -1.47 -33.99
N ALA A 358 22.31 -2.69 -34.05
CA ALA A 358 21.31 -3.08 -35.03
C ALA A 358 20.01 -2.26 -34.90
N VAL A 359 19.53 -2.03 -33.68
CA VAL A 359 18.33 -1.21 -33.44
C VAL A 359 18.59 0.26 -33.74
N VAL A 360 19.76 0.79 -33.39
CA VAL A 360 20.16 2.17 -33.76
C VAL A 360 20.21 2.34 -35.27
N ASP A 361 20.80 1.40 -36.00
CA ASP A 361 20.86 1.41 -37.47
C ASP A 361 19.46 1.43 -38.09
N LEU A 362 18.56 0.61 -37.54
CA LEU A 362 17.17 0.51 -37.96
C LEU A 362 16.40 1.81 -37.74
N VAL A 363 16.50 2.38 -36.53
CA VAL A 363 15.85 3.66 -36.19
C VAL A 363 16.40 4.79 -37.06
N TYR A 364 17.72 4.85 -37.23
CA TYR A 364 18.37 5.88 -38.06
C TYR A 364 17.90 5.80 -39.52
N ALA A 365 17.74 4.60 -40.08
CA ALA A 365 17.29 4.39 -41.45
C ALA A 365 15.80 4.70 -41.64
N LYS A 366 14.92 4.22 -40.73
CA LYS A 366 13.46 4.37 -40.87
C LYS A 366 12.91 5.74 -40.45
N ALA A 367 13.60 6.42 -39.55
CA ALA A 367 13.10 7.66 -38.93
C ALA A 367 13.86 8.92 -39.37
N GLY A 368 14.66 8.83 -40.43
CA GLY A 368 15.40 9.97 -40.96
C GLY A 368 16.39 10.52 -39.95
N GLY A 369 17.33 9.67 -39.50
CA GLY A 369 18.40 10.06 -38.60
C GLY A 369 19.25 11.22 -39.15
N VAL A 370 19.67 12.12 -38.26
CA VAL A 370 20.41 13.34 -38.62
C VAL A 370 21.79 13.33 -37.98
N GLY A 371 22.80 13.76 -38.73
CA GLY A 371 24.17 13.92 -38.25
C GLY A 371 25.00 12.64 -38.32
N ASN A 372 25.87 12.44 -37.34
CA ASN A 372 26.67 11.23 -37.24
C ASN A 372 25.85 10.14 -36.55
N LYS A 373 25.81 8.95 -37.17
CA LYS A 373 25.15 7.81 -36.56
C LYS A 373 25.85 7.42 -35.24
N PRO A 374 25.10 7.23 -34.14
CA PRO A 374 25.68 6.76 -32.89
C PRO A 374 26.32 5.38 -33.03
N VAL A 375 27.48 5.21 -32.41
CA VAL A 375 28.14 3.91 -32.21
C VAL A 375 27.84 3.44 -30.80
N VAL A 376 27.37 2.21 -30.65
CA VAL A 376 27.07 1.61 -29.35
C VAL A 376 28.34 0.99 -28.78
N ALA A 377 28.80 1.51 -27.64
CA ALA A 377 30.00 1.06 -26.92
C ALA A 377 29.69 0.87 -25.43
#